data_AF-A0A1S9V8P4-F1
#
_entry.id   AF-A0A1S9V8P4-F1
#
_cell.length_a   1.000
_cell.length_b   1.000
_cell.length_c   1.000
_cell.angle_alpha   90.00
_cell.angle_beta   90.00
_cell.angle_gamma   90.00
#
_symmetry.space_group_name_H-M   'P 1'
#
loop_
_entity.id
_entity.type
_entity.pdbx_description
1 polymer ?
#
loop_
_entity_poly.entity_id
_entity_poly.type
_entity_poly.pdbx_seq_one_letter_code
_entity_poly.pdbx_strand_id
1 'polypeptide(L)'
;MISLLWKLWDKYSKDEFQERMLQQAIQDKEYLQILESKEWKIPLHSYSIDLTTATKMKIDILKKMIMHTMLNMEINTRLQLSKFLHVDALFIDDIVKEMKDTGVIEMKKGAYHLTKTGIEQYKAGMILSKPIQEEFPFTYSAFNQEVVLTEKTNVLVKDNWEIDTYRYEPESESLEGKLLDEALLRQFIKQSGREFERGGNEKIISKIEPIKLDGEEYTKYAKCIEYQLYDMLDDKVYARVWNGALGRWDERFEEEINKLESEQWKIQYDEAIIQNFPERYEYLRNTWKTTNKKGKKKVLHILRGKDIRDKFLNSFTETKRKMLMVSPWISNHVVDREMLERLQKFAKQNKTLYISWGIAKNRNNEDRLPSVELLEQLRGIKHADGTQAVFVRWFGNQHNKEIVVDSKYHLLGSFNWLSYRGDYDIRHESVVMVNDEKVITDTTEYIEEKFITALEKELNDFLLMRYSNVEEVQMLNWMKELVLLDSSFEKRKQISDKFITFLLENQKEEVLHQIACLWARYNAEDFGVRSYLSELLKQEKLDLAKEYVSLCLNHIPTSVMWDRSPELKDYKDWMTEQMNSQQVKKAKVKATGKGKGRPRVKK
;
A
#
# COMPACT_ATOMS: atom_id res chain seq x y z
N MET A 1 15.36 -6.35 1.37
CA MET A 1 14.17 -5.60 0.92
C MET A 1 14.41 -4.63 -0.24
N ILE A 2 15.63 -4.13 -0.49
CA ILE A 2 15.88 -3.10 -1.54
C ILE A 2 16.57 -3.66 -2.82
N SER A 3 17.09 -4.90 -2.83
CA SER A 3 18.01 -5.32 -3.90
C SER A 3 17.36 -5.70 -5.24
N LEU A 4 16.07 -6.06 -5.29
CA LEU A 4 15.39 -6.46 -6.54
C LEU A 4 14.66 -5.31 -7.23
N LEU A 5 14.07 -4.37 -6.48
CA LEU A 5 13.48 -3.15 -7.07
C LEU A 5 14.55 -2.32 -7.80
N TRP A 6 15.76 -2.19 -7.25
CA TRP A 6 16.84 -1.44 -7.92
C TRP A 6 17.31 -2.07 -9.23
N LYS A 7 17.37 -3.41 -9.36
CA LYS A 7 17.85 -4.05 -10.60
C LYS A 7 16.93 -3.82 -11.80
N LEU A 8 15.61 -3.74 -11.58
CA LEU A 8 14.66 -3.45 -12.64
C LEU A 8 14.51 -1.94 -12.84
N TRP A 9 14.54 -1.13 -11.78
CA TRP A 9 14.43 0.33 -11.92
C TRP A 9 15.64 0.94 -12.64
N ASP A 10 16.88 0.46 -12.40
CA ASP A 10 18.06 0.88 -13.17
C ASP A 10 18.00 0.44 -14.65
N LYS A 11 17.29 -0.66 -14.94
CA LYS A 11 17.10 -1.16 -16.32
C LYS A 11 16.03 -0.37 -17.08
N TYR A 12 14.99 0.11 -16.39
CA TYR A 12 13.83 0.79 -16.98
C TYR A 12 13.82 2.32 -16.81
N SER A 13 14.72 2.92 -16.02
CA SER A 13 14.81 4.38 -15.80
C SER A 13 15.11 5.22 -17.06
N LYS A 14 15.33 4.57 -18.21
CA LYS A 14 15.55 5.21 -19.50
C LYS A 14 14.33 5.15 -20.44
N ASP A 15 13.27 4.44 -20.07
CA ASP A 15 12.05 4.25 -20.87
C ASP A 15 10.80 4.54 -20.03
N GLU A 16 10.29 5.77 -20.17
CA GLU A 16 9.12 6.30 -19.44
C GLU A 16 7.86 5.44 -19.65
N PHE A 17 7.74 4.75 -20.80
CA PHE A 17 6.63 3.85 -21.09
C PHE A 17 6.70 2.58 -20.24
N GLN A 18 7.88 1.96 -20.15
CA GLN A 18 8.10 0.75 -19.33
C GLN A 18 7.89 1.04 -17.84
N GLU A 19 8.35 2.19 -17.35
CA GLU A 19 8.14 2.61 -15.97
C GLU A 19 6.65 2.76 -15.66
N ARG A 20 5.89 3.39 -16.55
CA ARG A 20 4.43 3.52 -16.39
C ARG A 20 3.71 2.18 -16.39
N MET A 21 4.09 1.25 -17.28
CA MET A 21 3.48 -0.09 -17.33
C MET A 21 3.79 -0.91 -16.09
N LEU A 22 5.01 -0.78 -15.56
CA LEU A 22 5.43 -1.41 -14.33
C LEU A 22 4.60 -0.94 -13.13
N GLN A 23 4.36 0.37 -13.00
CA GLN A 23 3.48 0.94 -11.95
C GLN A 23 2.03 0.44 -12.10
N GLN A 24 1.51 0.36 -13.32
CA GLN A 24 0.17 -0.17 -13.56
C GLN A 24 0.05 -1.67 -13.30
N ALA A 25 1.11 -2.45 -13.50
CA ALA A 25 1.14 -3.89 -13.25
C ALA A 25 0.91 -4.18 -11.76
N ILE A 26 1.60 -3.42 -10.90
CA ILE A 26 1.46 -3.52 -9.44
C ILE A 26 0.21 -2.80 -8.93
N GLN A 27 -0.46 -1.97 -9.74
CA GLN A 27 -1.66 -1.19 -9.36
C GLN A 27 -1.46 -0.45 -8.03
N ASP A 28 -0.26 0.10 -7.82
CA ASP A 28 0.21 0.72 -6.58
C ASP A 28 0.21 -0.19 -5.33
N LYS A 29 -0.15 -1.47 -5.44
CA LYS A 29 -0.21 -2.43 -4.33
C LYS A 29 1.20 -2.82 -3.86
N GLU A 30 1.64 -2.23 -2.75
CA GLU A 30 2.96 -2.53 -2.13
C GLU A 30 3.10 -3.98 -1.62
N TYR A 31 2.02 -4.76 -1.61
CA TYR A 31 2.07 -6.20 -1.30
C TYR A 31 2.44 -7.08 -2.50
N LEU A 32 2.55 -6.50 -3.70
CA LEU A 32 2.97 -7.17 -4.92
C LEU A 32 4.45 -6.88 -5.18
N GLN A 33 5.25 -7.94 -5.27
CA GLN A 33 6.66 -7.84 -5.63
C GLN A 33 6.87 -8.30 -7.08
N ILE A 34 7.53 -7.49 -7.90
CA ILE A 34 7.96 -7.94 -9.24
C ILE A 34 9.17 -8.86 -9.10
N LEU A 35 9.01 -10.09 -9.57
CA LEU A 35 10.06 -11.10 -9.60
C LEU A 35 10.85 -11.03 -10.91
N GLU A 36 10.14 -10.91 -12.04
CA GLU A 36 10.73 -10.89 -13.37
C GLU A 36 9.84 -10.11 -14.36
N SER A 37 10.44 -9.66 -15.47
CA SER A 37 9.73 -9.10 -16.61
C SER A 37 10.26 -9.71 -17.90
N LYS A 38 9.34 -10.11 -18.78
CA LYS A 38 9.62 -10.73 -20.08
C LYS A 38 8.90 -9.97 -21.19
N GLU A 39 9.50 -9.99 -22.38
CA GLU A 39 8.91 -9.45 -23.61
C GLU A 39 8.80 -10.55 -24.65
N TRP A 40 7.64 -10.64 -25.29
CA TRP A 40 7.38 -11.62 -26.36
C TRP A 40 6.45 -11.01 -27.40
N LYS A 41 6.39 -11.60 -28.60
CA LYS A 41 5.60 -11.10 -29.72
C LYS A 41 4.49 -12.06 -30.15
N ILE A 42 3.39 -11.51 -30.65
CA ILE A 42 2.31 -12.27 -31.31
C ILE A 42 2.13 -11.80 -32.76
N PRO A 43 1.89 -12.72 -33.70
CA PRO A 43 1.62 -12.39 -35.10
C PRO A 43 0.24 -11.76 -35.26
N LEU A 44 0.19 -10.78 -36.15
CA LEU A 44 -0.99 -10.07 -36.60
C LEU A 44 -1.08 -10.22 -38.12
N HIS A 45 -2.13 -10.87 -38.60
CA HIS A 45 -2.33 -11.11 -40.02
C HIS A 45 -3.27 -10.06 -40.61
N SER A 46 -2.96 -9.64 -41.83
CA SER A 46 -3.81 -8.71 -42.58
C SER A 46 -4.78 -9.49 -43.46
N TYR A 47 -6.05 -9.16 -43.37
CA TYR A 47 -7.12 -9.79 -44.11
C TYR A 47 -7.97 -8.73 -44.80
N SER A 48 -8.66 -9.15 -45.86
CA SER A 48 -9.61 -8.34 -46.61
C SER A 48 -10.94 -9.09 -46.80
N ILE A 49 -12.04 -8.35 -46.75
CA ILE A 49 -13.39 -8.86 -47.06
C ILE A 49 -14.02 -7.96 -48.10
N ASP A 50 -14.50 -8.56 -49.19
CA ASP A 50 -15.32 -7.84 -50.16
C ASP A 50 -16.77 -7.78 -49.68
N LEU A 51 -17.33 -6.57 -49.68
CA LEU A 51 -18.69 -6.28 -49.26
C LEU A 51 -19.46 -5.62 -50.39
N THR A 52 -20.72 -6.01 -50.55
CA THR A 52 -21.67 -5.26 -51.37
C THR A 52 -22.56 -4.43 -50.47
N THR A 53 -22.43 -3.10 -50.54
CA THR A 53 -23.17 -2.18 -49.65
C THR A 53 -23.98 -1.13 -50.40
N ALA A 54 -25.03 -0.63 -49.74
CA ALA A 54 -25.84 0.49 -50.22
C ALA A 54 -26.07 1.47 -49.07
N THR A 55 -26.10 2.77 -49.38
CA THR A 55 -26.33 3.83 -48.39
C THR A 55 -27.80 4.22 -48.39
N LYS A 56 -28.44 4.19 -47.22
CA LYS A 56 -29.80 4.65 -47.02
C LYS A 56 -29.80 6.12 -46.67
N MET A 57 -30.39 6.93 -47.55
CA MET A 57 -30.37 8.39 -47.46
C MET A 57 -31.78 8.94 -47.43
N LYS A 58 -31.97 10.12 -46.84
CA LYS A 58 -33.24 10.85 -46.94
C LYS A 58 -33.49 11.22 -48.39
N ILE A 59 -34.72 11.01 -48.87
CA ILE A 59 -35.09 11.38 -50.23
C ILE A 59 -34.97 12.89 -50.38
N ASP A 60 -34.19 13.34 -51.36
CA ASP A 60 -34.09 14.76 -51.67
C ASP A 60 -35.43 15.31 -52.20
N ILE A 61 -35.62 16.63 -52.10
CA ILE A 61 -36.91 17.26 -52.42
C ILE A 61 -37.31 16.95 -53.87
N LEU A 62 -36.35 16.93 -54.81
CA LEU A 62 -36.65 16.76 -56.21
C LEU A 62 -37.02 15.31 -56.55
N LYS A 63 -36.28 14.31 -56.07
CA LYS A 63 -36.63 12.89 -56.16
C LYS A 63 -38.00 12.66 -55.52
N LYS A 64 -38.27 13.28 -54.36
CA LYS A 64 -39.59 13.20 -53.73
C LYS A 64 -40.70 13.79 -54.60
N MET A 65 -40.47 14.95 -55.24
CA MET A 65 -41.44 15.57 -56.16
C MET A 65 -41.65 14.73 -57.42
N ILE A 66 -40.60 14.14 -57.99
CA ILE A 66 -40.69 13.22 -59.14
C ILE A 66 -41.51 11.99 -58.77
N MET A 67 -41.19 11.32 -57.65
CA MET A 67 -41.92 10.16 -57.15
C MET A 67 -43.39 10.50 -56.87
N HIS A 68 -43.65 11.64 -56.24
CA HIS A 68 -45.01 12.13 -55.98
C HIS A 68 -45.78 12.39 -57.28
N THR A 69 -45.12 12.97 -58.29
CA THR A 69 -45.75 13.24 -59.59
C THR A 69 -46.12 11.93 -60.29
N MET A 70 -45.22 10.95 -60.32
CA MET A 70 -45.47 9.63 -60.92
C MET A 70 -46.53 8.79 -60.16
N LEU A 71 -46.82 9.10 -58.89
CA LEU A 71 -47.91 8.48 -58.14
C LEU A 71 -49.28 9.06 -58.46
N ASN A 72 -49.34 10.33 -58.84
CA ASN A 72 -50.60 11.09 -58.96
C ASN A 72 -50.94 11.46 -60.42
N MET A 73 -50.00 11.30 -61.35
CA MET A 73 -50.16 11.66 -62.75
C MET A 73 -49.42 10.68 -63.67
N GLU A 74 -49.99 10.38 -64.83
CA GLU A 74 -49.35 9.53 -65.84
C GLU A 74 -48.25 10.33 -66.57
N ILE A 75 -47.03 9.80 -66.57
CA ILE A 75 -45.85 10.43 -67.17
C ILE A 75 -45.31 9.55 -68.28
N ASN A 76 -45.43 9.97 -69.54
CA ASN A 76 -44.96 9.21 -70.69
C ASN A 76 -43.57 9.68 -71.18
N THR A 77 -43.19 10.93 -70.88
CA THR A 77 -41.92 11.51 -71.34
C THR A 77 -41.21 12.30 -70.24
N ARG A 78 -39.87 12.34 -70.29
CA ARG A 78 -39.07 13.11 -69.32
C ARG A 78 -39.25 14.62 -69.46
N LEU A 79 -39.55 15.10 -70.68
CA LEU A 79 -39.86 16.50 -70.94
C LEU A 79 -41.14 16.96 -70.21
N GLN A 80 -42.13 16.08 -70.03
CA GLN A 80 -43.33 16.38 -69.24
C GLN A 80 -42.96 16.64 -67.76
N LEU A 81 -42.06 15.84 -67.18
CA LEU A 81 -41.58 16.05 -65.81
C LEU A 81 -40.83 17.38 -65.65
N SER A 82 -39.92 17.68 -66.57
CA SER A 82 -39.17 18.95 -66.57
C SER A 82 -40.10 20.16 -66.62
N LYS A 83 -41.10 20.15 -67.52
CA LYS A 83 -42.09 21.24 -67.63
C LYS A 83 -42.96 21.34 -66.37
N PHE A 84 -43.41 20.21 -65.82
CA PHE A 84 -44.29 20.21 -64.65
C PHE A 84 -43.57 20.69 -63.38
N LEU A 85 -42.35 20.20 -63.16
CA LEU A 85 -41.53 20.53 -61.99
C LEU A 85 -40.79 21.87 -62.13
N HIS A 86 -40.80 22.48 -63.32
CA HIS A 86 -40.05 23.70 -63.65
C HIS A 86 -38.54 23.55 -63.38
N VAL A 87 -38.00 22.38 -63.73
CA VAL A 87 -36.57 22.03 -63.56
C VAL A 87 -35.97 21.73 -64.93
N ASP A 88 -34.69 22.05 -65.11
CA ASP A 88 -33.94 21.78 -66.34
C ASP A 88 -34.06 20.32 -66.79
N ALA A 89 -34.25 20.11 -68.10
CA ALA A 89 -34.50 18.80 -68.67
C ALA A 89 -33.31 17.84 -68.53
N LEU A 90 -32.07 18.33 -68.58
CA LEU A 90 -30.88 17.51 -68.40
C LEU A 90 -30.81 16.96 -66.97
N PHE A 91 -31.20 17.78 -65.98
CA PHE A 91 -31.19 17.37 -64.58
C PHE A 91 -32.27 16.33 -64.26
N ILE A 92 -33.46 16.46 -64.84
CA ILE A 92 -34.52 15.44 -64.75
C ILE A 92 -34.09 14.15 -65.43
N ASP A 93 -33.41 14.23 -66.58
CA ASP A 93 -32.94 13.06 -67.31
C ASP A 93 -31.93 12.25 -66.49
N ASP A 94 -30.99 12.90 -65.82
CA ASP A 94 -30.01 12.25 -64.96
C ASP A 94 -30.67 11.55 -63.77
N ILE A 95 -31.61 12.22 -63.09
CA ILE A 95 -32.30 11.66 -61.92
C ILE A 95 -33.22 10.50 -62.31
N VAL A 96 -33.99 10.64 -63.40
CA VAL A 96 -34.87 9.55 -63.87
C VAL A 96 -34.04 8.36 -64.33
N LYS A 97 -32.88 8.58 -64.96
CA LYS A 97 -31.95 7.51 -65.32
C LYS A 97 -31.42 6.81 -64.06
N GLU A 98 -30.95 7.57 -63.06
CA GLU A 98 -30.49 7.03 -61.78
C GLU A 98 -31.58 6.20 -61.06
N MET A 99 -32.80 6.73 -60.98
CA MET A 99 -33.93 6.06 -60.33
C MET A 99 -34.36 4.79 -61.07
N LYS A 100 -34.19 4.75 -62.40
CA LYS A 100 -34.45 3.54 -63.20
C LYS A 100 -33.36 2.50 -62.96
N ASP A 101 -32.10 2.92 -62.96
CA ASP A 101 -30.94 2.04 -62.75
C ASP A 101 -30.91 1.43 -61.34
N THR A 102 -31.45 2.14 -60.34
CA THR A 102 -31.61 1.67 -58.95
C THR A 102 -32.92 0.92 -58.72
N GLY A 103 -33.76 0.75 -59.74
CA GLY A 103 -35.02 -0.01 -59.65
C GLY A 103 -36.12 0.68 -58.84
N VAL A 104 -36.00 1.98 -58.58
CA VAL A 104 -37.01 2.80 -57.91
C VAL A 104 -38.20 3.07 -58.82
N ILE A 105 -37.93 3.25 -60.12
CA ILE A 105 -38.94 3.42 -61.16
C ILE A 105 -38.73 2.43 -62.30
N GLU A 106 -39.80 2.14 -63.02
CA GLU A 106 -39.81 1.31 -64.22
C GLU A 106 -40.70 1.94 -65.29
N MET A 107 -40.55 1.49 -66.54
CA MET A 107 -41.43 1.89 -67.63
C MET A 107 -42.39 0.74 -67.94
N LYS A 108 -43.68 0.96 -67.71
CA LYS A 108 -44.75 -0.02 -67.99
C LYS A 108 -45.78 0.63 -68.90
N LYS A 109 -46.14 -0.07 -69.98
CA LYS A 109 -47.14 0.38 -70.97
C LYS A 109 -46.89 1.80 -71.50
N GLY A 110 -45.63 2.20 -71.67
CA GLY A 110 -45.27 3.53 -72.20
C GLY A 110 -45.34 4.68 -71.20
N ALA A 111 -45.49 4.41 -69.90
CA ALA A 111 -45.42 5.41 -68.84
C ALA A 111 -44.49 4.99 -67.69
N TYR A 112 -43.88 5.98 -67.02
CA TYR A 112 -43.04 5.79 -65.84
C TYR A 112 -43.89 5.55 -64.60
N HIS A 113 -43.56 4.48 -63.87
CA HIS A 113 -44.23 4.09 -62.63
C HIS A 113 -43.20 3.81 -61.54
N LEU A 114 -43.56 4.07 -60.28
CA LEU A 114 -42.77 3.56 -59.16
C LEU A 114 -42.92 2.05 -59.08
N THR A 115 -41.81 1.36 -58.83
CA THR A 115 -41.82 -0.07 -58.49
C THR A 115 -42.38 -0.27 -57.08
N LYS A 116 -42.63 -1.51 -56.68
CA LYS A 116 -42.99 -1.83 -55.28
C LYS A 116 -41.98 -1.25 -54.28
N THR A 117 -40.68 -1.44 -54.57
CA THR A 117 -39.57 -0.87 -53.79
C THR A 117 -39.60 0.66 -53.78
N GLY A 118 -39.86 1.31 -54.92
CA GLY A 118 -39.96 2.76 -55.00
C GLY A 118 -41.11 3.34 -54.18
N ILE A 119 -42.26 2.65 -54.13
CA ILE A 119 -43.40 3.05 -53.29
C ILE A 119 -43.07 2.93 -51.80
N GLU A 120 -42.43 1.85 -51.39
CA GLU A 120 -42.00 1.62 -50.00
C GLU A 120 -40.98 2.67 -49.56
N GLN A 121 -39.97 2.94 -50.40
CA GLN A 121 -38.97 3.99 -50.16
C GLN A 121 -39.60 5.38 -50.06
N TYR A 122 -40.52 5.72 -50.97
CA TYR A 122 -41.25 7.00 -50.94
C TYR A 122 -42.00 7.20 -49.62
N LYS A 123 -42.75 6.17 -49.18
CA LYS A 123 -43.51 6.21 -47.92
C LYS A 123 -42.60 6.32 -46.71
N ALA A 124 -41.47 5.63 -46.70
CA ALA A 124 -40.47 5.70 -45.64
C ALA A 124 -39.68 7.02 -45.63
N GLY A 125 -39.74 7.81 -46.71
CA GLY A 125 -38.95 9.04 -46.87
C GLY A 125 -37.45 8.78 -47.06
N MET A 126 -37.05 7.54 -47.37
CA MET A 126 -35.67 7.09 -47.48
C MET A 126 -35.44 6.33 -48.80
N ILE A 127 -34.30 6.55 -49.45
CA ILE A 127 -33.89 5.89 -50.71
C ILE A 127 -32.53 5.21 -50.53
N LEU A 128 -32.33 4.09 -51.21
CA LEU A 128 -31.04 3.39 -51.24
C LEU A 128 -30.20 3.88 -52.43
N SER A 129 -28.91 4.13 -52.18
CA SER A 129 -27.95 4.36 -53.25
C SER A 129 -27.79 3.12 -54.13
N LYS A 130 -27.18 3.30 -55.31
CA LYS A 130 -26.68 2.17 -56.10
C LYS A 130 -25.76 1.30 -55.23
N PRO A 131 -25.91 -0.05 -55.26
CA PRO A 131 -24.98 -0.95 -54.60
C PRO A 131 -23.55 -0.73 -55.12
N ILE A 132 -22.61 -0.63 -54.20
CA ILE A 132 -21.18 -0.53 -54.49
C ILE A 132 -20.46 -1.75 -53.93
N GLN A 133 -19.43 -2.20 -54.65
CA GLN A 133 -18.46 -3.14 -54.11
C GLN A 133 -17.40 -2.35 -53.37
N GLU A 134 -17.07 -2.79 -52.17
CA GLU A 134 -16.00 -2.20 -51.38
C GLU A 134 -15.22 -3.28 -50.65
N GLU A 135 -13.93 -3.04 -50.53
CA GLU A 135 -13.02 -3.92 -49.79
C GLU A 135 -12.84 -3.37 -48.37
N PHE A 136 -12.99 -4.25 -47.39
CA PHE A 136 -12.75 -3.95 -45.99
C PHE A 136 -11.48 -4.68 -45.52
N PRO A 137 -10.32 -4.01 -45.55
CA PRO A 137 -9.09 -4.56 -44.99
C PRO A 137 -9.04 -4.33 -43.47
N PHE A 138 -8.58 -5.34 -42.75
CA PHE A 138 -8.44 -5.34 -41.30
C PHE A 138 -7.25 -6.20 -40.86
N THR A 139 -6.70 -5.88 -39.68
CA THR A 139 -5.64 -6.67 -39.06
C THR A 139 -6.24 -7.48 -37.92
N TYR A 140 -5.95 -8.78 -37.85
CA TYR A 140 -6.54 -9.69 -36.88
C TYR A 140 -5.48 -10.41 -36.06
N SER A 141 -5.74 -10.56 -34.76
CA SER A 141 -4.94 -11.41 -33.88
C SER A 141 -5.68 -12.71 -33.62
N ALA A 142 -5.10 -13.82 -34.08
CA ALA A 142 -5.60 -15.17 -33.80
C ALA A 142 -5.62 -15.50 -32.30
N PHE A 143 -4.68 -14.93 -31.54
CA PHE A 143 -4.60 -15.05 -30.09
C PHE A 143 -5.76 -14.33 -29.40
N ASN A 144 -6.02 -13.08 -29.77
CA ASN A 144 -7.04 -12.28 -29.10
C ASN A 144 -8.45 -12.56 -29.63
N GLN A 145 -8.57 -13.21 -30.78
CA GLN A 145 -9.80 -13.35 -31.56
C GLN A 145 -10.50 -12.01 -31.86
N GLU A 146 -9.70 -10.96 -32.03
CA GLU A 146 -10.15 -9.58 -32.18
C GLU A 146 -9.42 -8.87 -33.32
N VAL A 147 -10.12 -7.89 -33.93
CA VAL A 147 -9.52 -6.96 -34.88
C VAL A 147 -8.70 -5.92 -34.13
N VAL A 148 -7.47 -5.72 -34.59
CA VAL A 148 -6.52 -4.78 -34.01
C VAL A 148 -6.66 -3.42 -34.69
N LEU A 149 -6.86 -2.39 -33.88
CA LEU A 149 -6.97 -1.01 -34.34
C LEU A 149 -5.65 -0.59 -35.02
N THR A 150 -5.74 -0.17 -36.28
CA THR A 150 -4.57 0.24 -37.07
C THR A 150 -4.21 1.70 -36.77
N GLU A 151 -3.82 2.02 -35.54
CA GLU A 151 -3.26 3.34 -35.25
C GLU A 151 -1.86 3.46 -35.86
N LYS A 152 -1.60 4.56 -36.59
CA LYS A 152 -0.26 4.86 -37.15
C LYS A 152 0.82 5.04 -36.05
N THR A 153 0.42 5.12 -34.79
CA THR A 153 1.24 5.50 -33.63
C THR A 153 1.50 4.37 -32.63
N ASN A 154 0.99 3.15 -32.86
CA ASN A 154 1.23 2.06 -31.92
C ASN A 154 2.67 1.54 -32.04
N VAL A 155 3.56 2.05 -31.20
CA VAL A 155 4.99 1.70 -31.15
C VAL A 155 5.26 0.24 -30.78
N LEU A 156 4.26 -0.47 -30.24
CA LEU A 156 4.34 -1.89 -29.89
C LEU A 156 3.98 -2.81 -31.06
N VAL A 157 3.54 -2.28 -32.20
CA VAL A 157 3.26 -3.05 -33.43
C VAL A 157 4.26 -2.69 -34.51
N LYS A 158 5.02 -3.68 -35.01
CA LYS A 158 6.07 -3.51 -36.03
C LYS A 158 6.09 -4.69 -36.99
N ASP A 159 6.81 -4.55 -38.10
CA ASP A 159 6.97 -5.65 -39.07
C ASP A 159 7.80 -6.81 -38.49
N ASN A 160 8.67 -6.54 -37.51
CA ASN A 160 9.34 -7.57 -36.74
C ASN A 160 9.85 -7.04 -35.38
N TRP A 161 10.11 -7.96 -34.46
CA TRP A 161 10.82 -7.72 -33.20
C TRP A 161 11.91 -8.77 -33.01
N GLU A 162 13.08 -8.37 -32.51
CA GLU A 162 14.14 -9.28 -32.05
C GLU A 162 13.84 -9.82 -30.64
N ILE A 163 12.67 -10.42 -30.48
CA ILE A 163 12.21 -11.08 -29.26
C ILE A 163 11.48 -12.38 -29.64
N ASP A 164 11.35 -13.28 -28.67
CA ASP A 164 10.71 -14.57 -28.88
C ASP A 164 9.21 -14.43 -29.16
N THR A 165 8.68 -15.33 -29.98
CA THR A 165 7.25 -15.47 -30.19
C THR A 165 6.59 -16.04 -28.93
N TYR A 166 5.33 -15.67 -28.68
CA TYR A 166 4.54 -16.26 -27.60
C TYR A 166 4.58 -17.79 -27.67
N ARG A 167 4.83 -18.40 -26.50
CA ARG A 167 5.27 -19.79 -26.35
C ARG A 167 4.17 -20.85 -26.41
N TYR A 168 2.91 -20.42 -26.53
CA TYR A 168 1.75 -21.31 -26.67
C TYR A 168 1.02 -21.03 -27.99
N GLU A 169 0.41 -22.07 -28.56
CA GLU A 169 -0.33 -21.97 -29.82
C GLU A 169 -1.69 -21.30 -29.62
N PRO A 170 -2.18 -20.50 -30.60
CA PRO A 170 -3.50 -19.91 -30.53
C PRO A 170 -4.58 -20.99 -30.71
N GLU A 171 -5.78 -20.75 -30.14
CA GLU A 171 -6.91 -21.68 -30.28
C GLU A 171 -7.42 -21.85 -31.73
N SER A 172 -7.03 -20.97 -32.66
CA SER A 172 -7.37 -21.08 -34.08
C SER A 172 -6.26 -20.53 -34.97
N GLU A 173 -6.01 -21.16 -36.11
CA GLU A 173 -4.84 -20.86 -36.95
C GLU A 173 -5.08 -19.73 -37.99
N SER A 174 -6.26 -19.64 -38.63
CA SER A 174 -6.54 -18.63 -39.66
C SER A 174 -8.04 -18.32 -39.86
N LEU A 175 -8.32 -17.12 -40.37
CA LEU A 175 -9.66 -16.69 -40.83
C LEU A 175 -9.89 -16.89 -42.33
N GLU A 176 -8.86 -17.24 -43.10
CA GLU A 176 -8.95 -17.36 -44.56
C GLU A 176 -10.06 -18.33 -44.99
N GLY A 177 -10.87 -17.92 -45.98
CA GLY A 177 -11.97 -18.71 -46.53
C GLY A 177 -13.22 -18.81 -45.64
N LYS A 178 -13.21 -18.25 -44.42
CA LYS A 178 -14.39 -18.24 -43.55
C LYS A 178 -15.40 -17.18 -44.01
N LEU A 179 -16.68 -17.50 -43.89
CA LEU A 179 -17.79 -16.57 -44.10
C LEU A 179 -18.20 -15.96 -42.75
N LEU A 180 -18.19 -14.63 -42.65
CA LEU A 180 -18.59 -13.91 -41.44
C LEU A 180 -20.09 -13.67 -41.39
N ASP A 181 -20.65 -13.83 -40.19
CA ASP A 181 -21.97 -13.30 -39.88
C ASP A 181 -21.95 -11.75 -39.87
N GLU A 182 -23.07 -11.13 -40.24
CA GLU A 182 -23.17 -9.67 -40.34
C GLU A 182 -22.91 -8.98 -38.98
N ALA A 183 -23.37 -9.56 -37.87
CA ALA A 183 -23.15 -8.97 -36.54
C ALA A 183 -21.66 -8.96 -36.17
N LEU A 184 -20.95 -10.05 -36.46
CA LEU A 184 -19.51 -10.15 -36.22
C LEU A 184 -18.71 -9.24 -37.15
N LEU A 185 -19.11 -9.13 -38.42
CA LEU A 185 -18.51 -8.16 -39.35
C LEU A 185 -18.70 -6.72 -38.87
N ARG A 186 -19.89 -6.35 -38.41
CA ARG A 186 -20.14 -5.02 -37.83
C ARG A 186 -19.28 -4.76 -36.59
N GLN A 187 -19.03 -5.79 -35.78
CA GLN A 187 -18.08 -5.71 -34.67
C GLN A 187 -16.65 -5.48 -35.18
N PHE A 188 -16.20 -6.20 -36.21
CA PHE A 188 -14.86 -6.03 -36.79
C PHE A 188 -14.67 -4.63 -37.37
N ILE A 189 -15.67 -4.11 -38.08
CA ILE A 189 -15.64 -2.74 -38.60
C ILE A 189 -15.53 -1.73 -37.47
N LYS A 190 -16.33 -1.89 -36.40
CA LYS A 190 -16.26 -1.03 -35.23
C LYS A 190 -14.89 -1.08 -34.55
N GLN A 191 -14.32 -2.27 -34.39
CA GLN A 191 -12.99 -2.47 -33.79
C GLN A 191 -11.87 -1.88 -34.65
N SER A 192 -12.01 -1.89 -35.98
CA SER A 192 -11.05 -1.27 -36.91
C SER A 192 -11.01 0.26 -36.82
N GLY A 193 -11.94 0.90 -36.10
CA GLY A 193 -12.05 2.36 -35.99
C GLY A 193 -12.52 3.03 -37.29
N ARG A 194 -12.91 2.27 -38.31
CA ARG A 194 -13.45 2.82 -39.55
C ARG A 194 -14.90 3.21 -39.35
N GLU A 195 -15.24 4.44 -39.75
CA GLU A 195 -16.63 4.89 -39.80
C GLU A 195 -17.37 4.11 -40.89
N PHE A 196 -18.35 3.31 -40.48
CA PHE A 196 -19.22 2.58 -41.40
C PHE A 196 -20.46 3.39 -41.81
N GLU A 197 -20.79 4.42 -41.04
CA GLU A 197 -21.90 5.35 -41.32
C GLU A 197 -21.36 6.61 -41.98
N ARG A 198 -22.02 7.07 -43.05
CA ARG A 198 -21.55 8.23 -43.83
C ARG A 198 -22.44 9.43 -43.57
N GLY A 199 -21.99 10.35 -42.71
CA GLY A 199 -22.68 11.63 -42.47
C GLY A 199 -24.11 11.49 -41.94
N GLY A 200 -24.37 10.52 -41.07
CA GLY A 200 -25.69 10.24 -40.49
C GLY A 200 -26.63 9.38 -41.36
N ASN A 201 -26.13 8.84 -42.47
CA ASN A 201 -26.85 7.88 -43.31
C ASN A 201 -26.47 6.44 -42.97
N GLU A 202 -27.48 5.57 -42.85
CA GLU A 202 -27.34 4.16 -42.49
C GLU A 202 -26.81 3.35 -43.69
N LYS A 203 -25.72 2.62 -43.50
CA LYS A 203 -25.14 1.74 -44.53
C LYS A 203 -25.62 0.31 -44.36
N ILE A 204 -26.19 -0.24 -45.43
CA ILE A 204 -26.75 -1.59 -45.46
C ILE A 204 -25.80 -2.53 -46.18
N ILE A 205 -25.55 -3.69 -45.59
CA ILE A 205 -24.77 -4.78 -46.19
C ILE A 205 -25.74 -5.73 -46.88
N SER A 206 -25.52 -5.98 -48.17
CA SER A 206 -26.38 -6.85 -48.99
C SER A 206 -25.71 -8.18 -49.33
N LYS A 207 -24.38 -8.23 -49.30
CA LYS A 207 -23.60 -9.45 -49.48
C LYS A 207 -22.26 -9.33 -48.76
N ILE A 208 -21.82 -10.43 -48.16
CA ILE A 208 -20.52 -10.62 -47.51
C ILE A 208 -19.82 -11.76 -48.26
N GLU A 209 -18.61 -11.52 -48.75
CA GLU A 209 -17.78 -12.57 -49.37
C GLU A 209 -16.88 -13.26 -48.32
N PRO A 210 -16.32 -14.45 -48.63
CA PRO A 210 -15.34 -15.10 -47.76
C PRO A 210 -14.09 -14.24 -47.53
N ILE A 211 -13.51 -14.36 -46.34
CA ILE A 211 -12.29 -13.62 -45.95
C ILE A 211 -11.11 -14.06 -46.81
N LYS A 212 -10.32 -13.09 -47.28
CA LYS A 212 -9.05 -13.28 -47.99
C LYS A 212 -7.88 -12.90 -47.10
N LEU A 213 -6.82 -13.69 -47.14
CA LEU A 213 -5.55 -13.36 -46.49
C LEU A 213 -4.71 -12.51 -47.45
N ASP A 214 -4.28 -11.34 -47.00
CA ASP A 214 -3.29 -10.54 -47.71
C ASP A 214 -1.93 -11.15 -47.36
N GLY A 215 -1.19 -11.69 -48.34
CA GLY A 215 -0.09 -12.67 -48.17
C GLY A 215 1.01 -12.38 -47.11
N GLU A 216 1.93 -13.33 -46.90
CA GLU A 216 2.88 -13.34 -45.76
C GLU A 216 3.66 -12.02 -45.50
N GLU A 217 3.95 -11.24 -46.55
CA GLU A 217 4.61 -9.92 -46.46
C GLU A 217 3.82 -8.86 -45.65
N TYR A 218 2.55 -9.12 -45.34
CA TYR A 218 1.67 -8.23 -44.57
C TYR A 218 1.45 -8.68 -43.12
N THR A 219 2.30 -9.58 -42.62
CA THR A 219 2.29 -10.00 -41.21
C THR A 219 3.05 -8.98 -40.35
N LYS A 220 2.37 -8.44 -39.34
CA LYS A 220 2.98 -7.61 -38.30
C LYS A 220 3.07 -8.37 -37.00
N TYR A 221 3.85 -7.84 -36.06
CA TYR A 221 4.02 -8.41 -34.74
C TYR A 221 3.73 -7.37 -33.67
N ALA A 222 2.86 -7.73 -32.74
CA ALA A 222 2.62 -6.96 -31.54
C ALA A 222 3.49 -7.47 -30.40
N LYS A 223 4.23 -6.56 -29.76
CA LYS A 223 4.98 -6.83 -28.54
C LYS A 223 4.07 -6.81 -27.32
N CYS A 224 4.12 -7.87 -26.52
CA CYS A 224 3.48 -7.94 -25.22
C CYS A 224 4.53 -7.95 -24.11
N ILE A 225 4.15 -7.41 -22.94
CA ILE A 225 5.02 -7.30 -21.78
C ILE A 225 4.39 -8.10 -20.65
N GLU A 226 5.12 -9.09 -20.15
CA GLU A 226 4.72 -9.94 -19.03
C GLU A 226 5.48 -9.51 -17.78
N TYR A 227 4.76 -9.33 -16.67
CA TYR A 227 5.32 -9.13 -15.34
C TYR A 227 4.96 -10.31 -14.46
N GLN A 228 5.97 -10.97 -13.89
CA GLN A 228 5.78 -12.02 -12.90
C GLN A 228 5.81 -11.39 -11.53
N LEU A 229 4.70 -11.51 -10.80
CA LEU A 229 4.44 -10.86 -9.53
C LEU A 229 4.32 -11.91 -8.43
N TYR A 230 4.88 -11.63 -7.26
CA TYR A 230 4.60 -12.35 -6.03
C TYR A 230 3.59 -11.58 -5.21
N ASP A 231 2.44 -12.21 -4.94
CA ASP A 231 1.45 -11.76 -3.98
C ASP A 231 1.82 -12.22 -2.57
N MET A 232 2.28 -11.27 -1.75
CA MET A 232 2.61 -11.52 -0.36
C MET A 232 1.37 -11.76 0.53
N LEU A 233 0.14 -11.44 0.08
CA LEU A 233 -1.11 -11.76 0.79
C LEU A 233 -1.41 -13.25 0.78
N ASP A 234 -1.41 -13.79 -0.43
CA ASP A 234 -1.96 -15.10 -0.74
C ASP A 234 -0.86 -16.16 -0.90
N ASP A 235 0.41 -15.74 -0.79
CA ASP A 235 1.59 -16.57 -1.05
C ASP A 235 1.52 -17.23 -2.44
N LYS A 236 1.25 -16.40 -3.45
CA LYS A 236 1.07 -16.84 -4.85
C LYS A 236 1.97 -16.05 -5.77
N VAL A 237 2.52 -16.72 -6.77
CA VAL A 237 3.15 -16.06 -7.90
C VAL A 237 2.13 -16.03 -9.04
N TYR A 238 2.01 -14.91 -9.75
CA TYR A 238 1.13 -14.79 -10.90
C TYR A 238 1.64 -13.76 -11.91
N ALA A 239 1.22 -13.86 -13.16
CA ALA A 239 1.56 -12.97 -14.25
C ALA A 239 0.51 -11.86 -14.41
N ARG A 240 0.98 -10.68 -14.80
CA ARG A 240 0.21 -9.59 -15.41
C ARG A 240 0.74 -9.32 -16.81
N VAL A 241 -0.13 -9.18 -17.80
CA VAL A 241 0.28 -9.09 -19.22
C VAL A 241 -0.32 -7.86 -19.87
N TRP A 242 0.55 -6.98 -20.38
CA TRP A 242 0.16 -5.88 -21.24
C TRP A 242 0.19 -6.32 -22.71
N ASN A 243 -0.96 -6.32 -23.37
CA ASN A 243 -1.10 -6.69 -24.77
C ASN A 243 -0.89 -5.46 -25.67
N GLY A 244 0.25 -5.41 -26.35
CA GLY A 244 0.57 -4.28 -27.23
C GLY A 244 -0.28 -4.19 -28.49
N ALA A 245 -0.96 -5.26 -28.90
CA ALA A 245 -1.91 -5.20 -30.02
C ALA A 245 -3.15 -4.39 -29.62
N LEU A 246 -3.68 -4.66 -28.43
CA LEU A 246 -4.94 -4.08 -27.96
C LEU A 246 -4.76 -2.84 -27.08
N GLY A 247 -3.53 -2.57 -26.60
CA GLY A 247 -3.23 -1.44 -25.73
C GLY A 247 -3.91 -1.52 -24.35
N ARG A 248 -4.08 -2.73 -23.82
CA ARG A 248 -4.72 -2.99 -22.52
C ARG A 248 -4.11 -4.20 -21.81
N TRP A 249 -4.37 -4.32 -20.51
CA TRP A 249 -4.12 -5.55 -19.75
C TRP A 249 -5.00 -6.69 -20.26
N ASP A 250 -4.43 -7.88 -20.41
CA ASP A 250 -5.10 -9.02 -21.07
C ASP A 250 -5.21 -10.23 -20.14
N GLU A 251 -6.39 -10.37 -19.54
CA GLU A 251 -6.71 -11.43 -18.57
C GLU A 251 -6.59 -12.83 -19.18
N ARG A 252 -6.81 -12.99 -20.50
CA ARG A 252 -6.74 -14.31 -21.15
C ARG A 252 -5.31 -14.84 -21.14
N PHE A 253 -4.35 -14.00 -21.53
CA PHE A 253 -2.92 -14.35 -21.44
C PHE A 253 -2.50 -14.56 -19.98
N GLU A 254 -2.98 -13.72 -19.06
CA GLU A 254 -2.72 -13.89 -17.63
C GLU A 254 -3.21 -15.25 -17.12
N GLU A 255 -4.45 -15.64 -17.41
CA GLU A 255 -5.03 -16.92 -17.00
C GLU A 255 -4.27 -18.13 -17.58
N GLU A 256 -3.96 -18.10 -18.87
CA GLU A 256 -3.23 -19.19 -19.55
C GLU A 256 -1.84 -19.38 -18.96
N ILE A 257 -1.06 -18.30 -18.83
CA ILE A 257 0.28 -18.33 -18.26
C ILE A 257 0.23 -18.77 -16.79
N ASN A 258 -0.70 -18.21 -16.01
CA ASN A 258 -0.83 -18.56 -14.59
C ASN A 258 -1.18 -20.04 -14.40
N LYS A 259 -2.07 -20.58 -15.22
CA LYS A 259 -2.45 -21.99 -15.16
C LYS A 259 -1.28 -22.93 -15.46
N LEU A 260 -0.38 -22.53 -16.35
CA LEU A 260 0.69 -23.41 -16.84
C LEU A 260 2.01 -23.26 -16.08
N GLU A 261 2.33 -22.07 -15.57
CA GLU A 261 3.68 -21.76 -15.07
C GLU A 261 3.74 -21.24 -13.62
N SER A 262 2.65 -20.73 -13.06
CA SER A 262 2.69 -20.07 -11.73
C SER A 262 3.24 -20.97 -10.61
N GLU A 263 2.89 -22.26 -10.64
CA GLU A 263 3.37 -23.23 -9.65
C GLU A 263 4.88 -23.46 -9.75
N GLN A 264 5.43 -23.50 -10.98
CA GLN A 264 6.86 -23.67 -11.20
C GLN A 264 7.63 -22.44 -10.76
N TRP A 265 7.11 -21.24 -11.04
CA TRP A 265 7.72 -19.99 -10.61
C TRP A 265 7.78 -19.87 -9.08
N LYS A 266 6.75 -20.34 -8.37
CA LYS A 266 6.78 -20.38 -6.91
C LYS A 266 7.97 -21.17 -6.37
N ILE A 267 8.31 -22.29 -7.03
CA ILE A 267 9.46 -23.12 -6.65
C ILE A 267 10.77 -22.44 -7.09
N GLN A 268 10.81 -21.90 -8.31
CA GLN A 268 11.99 -21.25 -8.90
C GLN A 268 12.44 -20.00 -8.12
N TYR A 269 11.49 -19.17 -7.68
CA TYR A 269 11.78 -17.91 -6.98
C TYR A 269 11.75 -18.05 -5.45
N ASP A 270 11.56 -19.26 -4.90
CA ASP A 270 11.49 -19.50 -3.45
C ASP A 270 12.69 -18.88 -2.71
N GLU A 271 13.91 -19.07 -3.23
CA GLU A 271 15.13 -18.49 -2.63
C GLU A 271 15.22 -16.95 -2.74
N ALA A 272 14.75 -16.35 -3.84
CA ALA A 272 14.76 -14.90 -4.05
C ALA A 272 13.69 -14.17 -3.23
N ILE A 273 12.52 -14.81 -3.05
CA ILE A 273 11.46 -14.38 -2.14
C ILE A 273 11.98 -14.47 -0.69
N ILE A 274 12.67 -15.57 -0.36
CA ILE A 274 13.34 -15.77 0.94
C ILE A 274 14.38 -14.70 1.20
N GLN A 275 15.24 -14.32 0.26
CA GLN A 275 16.32 -13.33 0.49
C GLN A 275 15.83 -11.90 0.82
N ASN A 276 14.56 -11.55 0.56
CA ASN A 276 14.07 -10.18 0.71
C ASN A 276 13.49 -9.81 2.08
N PHE A 277 13.21 -10.78 2.95
CA PHE A 277 12.88 -10.55 4.36
C PHE A 277 14.14 -10.08 5.12
N PRO A 278 14.06 -9.07 6.02
CA PRO A 278 15.22 -8.60 6.77
C PRO A 278 15.95 -9.76 7.47
N GLU A 279 17.28 -9.76 7.40
CA GLU A 279 18.19 -10.82 7.86
C GLU A 279 17.85 -11.33 9.27
N ARG A 280 17.47 -10.43 10.18
CA ARG A 280 17.05 -10.74 11.56
C ARG A 280 15.80 -11.64 11.72
N TYR A 281 15.05 -11.93 10.65
CA TYR A 281 13.86 -12.81 10.68
C TYR A 281 14.10 -14.20 10.06
N GLU A 282 15.36 -14.60 9.82
CA GLU A 282 15.71 -15.96 9.38
C GLU A 282 15.14 -17.07 10.27
N TYR A 283 15.09 -16.85 11.58
CA TYR A 283 14.51 -17.81 12.54
C TYR A 283 13.00 -18.06 12.32
N LEU A 284 12.22 -17.02 12.00
CA LEU A 284 10.80 -17.17 11.69
C LEU A 284 10.59 -17.96 10.39
N ARG A 285 11.45 -17.74 9.38
CA ARG A 285 11.46 -18.52 8.13
C ARG A 285 11.75 -20.01 8.38
N ASN A 286 12.72 -20.32 9.24
CA ASN A 286 13.10 -21.70 9.58
C ASN A 286 12.02 -22.43 10.41
N THR A 287 11.34 -21.71 11.29
CA THR A 287 10.22 -22.24 12.08
C THR A 287 8.99 -22.52 11.19
N TRP A 288 8.81 -21.78 10.10
CA TRP A 288 7.73 -21.96 9.12
C TRP A 288 7.89 -23.25 8.28
N LYS A 289 9.10 -23.52 7.77
CA LYS A 289 9.42 -24.75 7.01
C LYS A 289 9.18 -26.03 7.82
N THR A 290 9.30 -25.96 9.14
CA THR A 290 9.15 -27.11 10.06
C THR A 290 7.72 -27.30 10.60
N THR A 291 6.90 -26.24 10.69
CA THR A 291 5.54 -26.30 11.28
C THR A 291 4.42 -26.74 10.32
N ASN A 292 4.65 -26.74 9.00
CA ASN A 292 3.70 -27.30 8.01
C ASN A 292 3.38 -28.80 8.22
N LYS A 293 4.12 -29.51 9.09
CA LYS A 293 3.84 -30.91 9.44
C LYS A 293 2.97 -31.11 10.70
N LYS A 294 2.77 -30.09 11.55
CA LYS A 294 2.06 -30.27 12.85
C LYS A 294 1.26 -29.02 13.27
N GLY A 295 0.29 -28.60 12.45
CA GLY A 295 -0.97 -27.94 12.85
C GLY A 295 -1.05 -27.03 14.09
N LYS A 296 -0.04 -26.21 14.42
CA LYS A 296 -0.12 -25.20 15.50
C LYS A 296 -0.24 -23.79 14.93
N LYS A 297 -1.06 -22.97 15.61
CA LYS A 297 -1.62 -21.67 15.21
C LYS A 297 -0.59 -20.67 14.65
N LYS A 298 -1.08 -19.87 13.68
CA LYS A 298 -0.41 -18.77 12.97
C LYS A 298 0.29 -17.81 13.96
N VAL A 299 1.62 -17.82 13.96
CA VAL A 299 2.54 -16.97 14.76
C VAL A 299 2.59 -15.52 14.25
N LEU A 300 2.00 -15.28 13.08
CA LEU A 300 2.18 -14.09 12.26
C LEU A 300 0.83 -13.66 11.68
N HIS A 301 0.42 -12.42 11.94
CA HIS A 301 -0.80 -11.80 11.43
C HIS A 301 -0.43 -10.63 10.53
N ILE A 302 -1.01 -10.50 9.35
CA ILE A 302 -0.75 -9.36 8.46
C ILE A 302 -1.93 -8.38 8.55
N LEU A 303 -1.62 -7.10 8.72
CA LEU A 303 -2.54 -5.98 8.87
C LEU A 303 -2.40 -5.06 7.66
N ARG A 304 -3.52 -4.56 7.12
CA ARG A 304 -3.55 -3.66 5.96
C ARG A 304 -4.61 -2.57 6.08
N GLY A 305 -4.39 -1.45 5.40
CA GLY A 305 -5.34 -0.33 5.35
C GLY A 305 -5.81 0.09 6.75
N LYS A 306 -7.14 0.12 6.95
CA LYS A 306 -7.74 0.52 8.23
C LYS A 306 -7.29 -0.37 9.40
N ASP A 307 -7.02 -1.66 9.19
CA ASP A 307 -6.60 -2.57 10.26
C ASP A 307 -5.25 -2.19 10.86
N ILE A 308 -4.36 -1.56 10.06
CA ILE A 308 -3.08 -1.03 10.56
C ILE A 308 -3.36 0.11 11.54
N ARG A 309 -4.21 1.07 11.15
CA ARG A 309 -4.56 2.22 11.98
C ARG A 309 -5.32 1.77 13.24
N ASP A 310 -6.29 0.89 13.10
CA ASP A 310 -7.05 0.36 14.23
C ASP A 310 -6.11 -0.39 15.19
N LYS A 311 -5.20 -1.22 14.67
CA LYS A 311 -4.22 -1.90 15.52
C LYS A 311 -3.23 -0.93 16.17
N PHE A 312 -2.77 0.09 15.45
CA PHE A 312 -1.93 1.15 16.00
C PHE A 312 -2.62 1.86 17.16
N LEU A 313 -3.88 2.28 17.00
CA LEU A 313 -4.64 2.94 18.06
C LEU A 313 -4.92 2.00 19.24
N ASN A 314 -5.23 0.74 18.96
CA ASN A 314 -5.44 -0.28 19.98
C ASN A 314 -4.17 -0.59 20.76
N SER A 315 -2.98 -0.45 20.15
CA SER A 315 -1.71 -0.70 20.84
C SER A 315 -1.55 0.13 22.12
N PHE A 316 -1.96 1.40 22.14
CA PHE A 316 -1.97 2.24 23.34
C PHE A 316 -2.86 1.68 24.46
N THR A 317 -4.00 1.09 24.10
CA THR A 317 -4.91 0.49 25.09
C THR A 317 -4.41 -0.87 25.59
N GLU A 318 -3.80 -1.65 24.69
CA GLU A 318 -3.32 -3.01 24.96
C GLU A 318 -2.01 -3.06 25.74
N THR A 319 -1.15 -2.05 25.60
CA THR A 319 0.07 -1.90 26.39
C THR A 319 -0.29 -1.83 27.87
N LYS A 320 0.41 -2.60 28.70
CA LYS A 320 0.25 -2.62 30.15
C LYS A 320 1.34 -1.83 30.86
N ARG A 321 2.58 -1.85 30.36
CA ARG A 321 3.72 -1.21 31.02
C ARG A 321 4.53 -0.35 30.06
N LYS A 322 5.01 -0.90 28.95
CA LYS A 322 5.96 -0.24 28.06
C LYS A 322 5.65 -0.52 26.59
N MET A 323 5.77 0.53 25.79
CA MET A 323 5.70 0.46 24.34
C MET A 323 6.98 1.08 23.76
N LEU A 324 7.59 0.39 22.81
CA LEU A 324 8.71 0.90 22.02
C LEU A 324 8.20 1.21 20.62
N MET A 325 8.56 2.37 20.07
CA MET A 325 8.15 2.80 18.75
C MET A 325 9.34 3.35 17.96
N VAL A 326 9.59 2.77 16.81
CA VAL A 326 10.61 3.21 15.85
C VAL A 326 9.87 3.75 14.63
N SER A 327 10.10 5.01 14.28
CA SER A 327 9.52 5.64 13.09
C SER A 327 10.54 6.61 12.51
N PRO A 328 10.87 6.55 11.20
CA PRO A 328 11.94 7.39 10.63
C PRO A 328 11.65 8.88 10.79
N TRP A 329 10.37 9.26 10.73
CA TRP A 329 9.92 10.65 10.88
C TRP A 329 8.81 10.77 11.92
N ILE A 330 8.69 11.97 12.49
CA ILE A 330 7.64 12.41 13.41
C ILE A 330 7.06 13.71 12.85
N SER A 331 5.73 13.83 12.75
CA SER A 331 5.06 14.99 12.17
C SER A 331 3.87 15.45 12.99
N ASN A 332 3.68 16.78 13.06
CA ASN A 332 2.50 17.43 13.65
C ASN A 332 1.18 17.02 12.98
N HIS A 333 1.23 16.50 11.74
CA HIS A 333 0.03 16.00 11.07
C HIS A 333 -0.51 14.72 11.70
N VAL A 334 0.36 13.85 12.22
CA VAL A 334 -0.03 12.58 12.86
C VAL A 334 -0.08 12.72 14.36
N VAL A 335 0.93 13.36 14.95
CA VAL A 335 0.97 13.68 16.38
C VAL A 335 0.20 14.96 16.62
N ASP A 336 -1.08 14.90 16.28
CA ASP A 336 -2.02 16.00 16.45
C ASP A 336 -2.53 16.05 17.91
N ARG A 337 -3.47 16.98 18.16
CA ARG A 337 -4.07 17.13 19.48
C ARG A 337 -4.74 15.85 19.99
N GLU A 338 -5.42 15.10 19.13
CA GLU A 338 -6.10 13.86 19.53
C GLU A 338 -5.07 12.82 19.96
N MET A 339 -3.98 12.69 19.21
CA MET A 339 -2.87 11.79 19.54
C MET A 339 -2.21 12.19 20.86
N LEU A 340 -1.95 13.48 21.08
CA LEU A 340 -1.39 13.98 22.35
C LEU A 340 -2.31 13.68 23.54
N GLU A 341 -3.62 13.90 23.41
CA GLU A 341 -4.60 13.56 24.45
C GLU A 341 -4.63 12.04 24.73
N ARG A 342 -4.46 11.21 23.70
CA ARG A 342 -4.35 9.75 23.82
C ARG A 342 -3.09 9.34 24.56
N LEU A 343 -1.94 9.95 24.23
CA LEU A 343 -0.67 9.72 24.92
C LEU A 343 -0.70 10.18 26.38
N GLN A 344 -1.39 11.28 26.68
CA GLN A 344 -1.62 11.72 28.06
C GLN A 344 -2.47 10.70 28.85
N LYS A 345 -3.54 10.16 28.25
CA LYS A 345 -4.34 9.09 28.87
C LYS A 345 -3.53 7.81 29.10
N PHE A 346 -2.71 7.44 28.11
CA PHE A 346 -1.76 6.33 28.20
C PHE A 346 -0.80 6.52 29.38
N ALA A 347 -0.16 7.68 29.49
CA ALA A 347 0.79 8.00 30.55
C ALA A 347 0.15 8.06 31.95
N LYS A 348 -1.08 8.56 32.07
CA LYS A 348 -1.83 8.57 33.35
C LYS A 348 -2.10 7.17 33.91
N GLN A 349 -2.02 6.14 33.08
CA GLN A 349 -2.09 4.74 33.49
C GLN A 349 -0.71 4.17 33.90
N ASN A 350 0.29 5.03 34.11
CA ASN A 350 1.70 4.69 34.41
C ASN A 350 2.34 3.79 33.34
N LYS A 351 1.97 4.00 32.08
CA LYS A 351 2.57 3.33 30.92
C LYS A 351 3.63 4.23 30.30
N THR A 352 4.76 3.66 29.96
CA THR A 352 5.91 4.38 29.39
C THR A 352 5.98 4.16 27.88
N LEU A 353 6.27 5.22 27.12
CA LEU A 353 6.46 5.15 25.68
C LEU A 353 7.87 5.62 25.32
N TYR A 354 8.57 4.81 24.54
CA TYR A 354 9.86 5.17 23.94
C TYR A 354 9.68 5.35 22.44
N ILE A 355 10.13 6.48 21.92
CA ILE A 355 10.06 6.83 20.50
C ILE A 355 11.48 7.07 20.00
N SER A 356 11.86 6.38 18.93
CA SER A 356 13.10 6.66 18.20
C SER A 356 12.80 7.09 16.77
N TRP A 357 13.59 8.04 16.26
CA TRP A 357 13.45 8.58 14.91
C TRP A 357 14.79 8.92 14.23
N GLY A 358 14.73 9.26 12.94
CA GLY A 358 15.85 9.72 12.13
C GLY A 358 16.30 8.71 11.08
N ILE A 359 16.25 9.11 9.80
CA ILE A 359 16.66 8.28 8.66
C ILE A 359 18.05 8.67 8.16
N ALA A 360 18.41 9.95 8.23
CA ALA A 360 19.72 10.41 7.79
C ALA A 360 20.85 9.87 8.68
N LYS A 361 22.03 9.60 8.08
CA LYS A 361 23.24 9.21 8.84
C LYS A 361 23.75 10.34 9.74
N ASN A 362 23.55 11.58 9.30
CA ASN A 362 23.89 12.79 10.05
C ASN A 362 22.61 13.61 10.23
N ARG A 363 22.34 14.05 11.46
CA ARG A 363 21.15 14.83 11.81
C ARG A 363 21.00 16.11 11.00
N ASN A 364 22.12 16.74 10.60
CA ASN A 364 22.09 17.96 9.79
C ASN A 364 21.60 17.73 8.36
N ASN A 365 21.57 16.47 7.90
CA ASN A 365 21.11 16.08 6.58
C ASN A 365 19.71 15.47 6.63
N GLU A 366 19.00 15.60 7.75
CA GLU A 366 17.63 15.12 7.86
C GLU A 366 16.71 16.00 7.01
N ASP A 367 15.97 15.37 6.10
CA ASP A 367 15.04 16.04 5.20
C ASP A 367 13.78 16.52 5.92
N ARG A 368 13.41 15.83 7.01
CA ARG A 368 12.19 16.10 7.79
C ARG A 368 12.49 16.08 9.28
N LEU A 369 12.80 17.25 9.82
CA LEU A 369 12.95 17.46 11.26
C LEU A 369 11.58 17.67 11.92
N PRO A 370 11.26 16.97 13.02
CA PRO A 370 10.13 17.35 13.88
C PRO A 370 10.40 18.74 14.48
N SER A 371 9.34 19.52 14.66
CA SER A 371 9.46 20.84 15.29
C SER A 371 9.88 20.71 16.74
N VAL A 372 10.57 21.73 17.25
CA VAL A 372 11.06 21.76 18.64
C VAL A 372 9.88 21.68 19.60
N GLU A 373 8.82 22.42 19.31
CA GLU A 373 7.57 22.45 20.10
C GLU A 373 6.92 21.07 20.18
N LEU A 374 6.95 20.29 19.09
CA LEU A 374 6.39 18.95 19.08
C LEU A 374 7.18 18.00 19.99
N LEU A 375 8.51 18.08 19.92
CA LEU A 375 9.38 17.28 20.78
C LEU A 375 9.20 17.66 22.25
N GLU A 376 9.07 18.96 22.56
CA GLU A 376 8.77 19.45 23.91
C GLU A 376 7.40 19.00 24.39
N GLN A 377 6.37 19.04 23.54
CA GLN A 377 5.03 18.53 23.87
C GLN A 377 5.07 17.04 24.21
N LEU A 378 5.78 16.24 23.42
CA LEU A 378 5.95 14.80 23.69
C LEU A 378 6.68 14.58 25.01
N ARG A 379 7.82 15.24 25.24
CA ARG A 379 8.61 15.14 26.48
C ARG A 379 7.85 15.67 27.71
N GLY A 380 6.94 16.61 27.52
CA GLY A 380 6.09 17.18 28.56
C GLY A 380 4.98 16.24 29.05
N ILE A 381 4.75 15.11 28.39
CA ILE A 381 3.75 14.12 28.81
C ILE A 381 4.25 13.38 30.06
N LYS A 382 3.42 13.34 31.11
CA LYS A 382 3.78 12.89 32.45
C LYS A 382 2.94 11.71 32.94
N HIS A 383 3.54 10.85 33.75
CA HIS A 383 2.85 9.86 34.57
C HIS A 383 1.99 10.56 35.64
N ALA A 384 1.16 9.80 36.34
CA ALA A 384 0.31 10.32 37.42
C ALA A 384 1.12 10.93 38.57
N ASP A 385 2.37 10.50 38.75
CA ASP A 385 3.32 11.03 39.74
C ASP A 385 4.03 12.33 39.30
N GLY A 386 3.71 12.86 38.12
CA GLY A 386 4.26 14.10 37.59
C GLY A 386 5.59 13.97 36.86
N THR A 387 6.14 12.75 36.71
CA THR A 387 7.42 12.51 36.05
C THR A 387 7.26 12.15 34.56
N GLN A 388 8.26 12.40 33.72
CA GLN A 388 8.17 12.22 32.25
C GLN A 388 7.82 10.77 31.84
N ALA A 389 6.86 10.60 30.94
CA ALA A 389 6.34 9.30 30.52
C ALA A 389 6.74 8.89 29.09
N VAL A 390 7.08 9.88 28.25
CA VAL A 390 7.40 9.66 26.84
C VAL A 390 8.83 10.10 26.60
N PHE A 391 9.68 9.18 26.16
CA PHE A 391 11.09 9.42 25.87
C PHE A 391 11.29 9.41 24.36
N VAL A 392 11.91 10.48 23.82
CA VAL A 392 12.08 10.65 22.37
C VAL A 392 13.55 10.88 22.04
N ARG A 393 14.15 10.00 21.24
CA ARG A 393 15.56 10.09 20.83
C ARG A 393 15.75 9.99 19.32
N TRP A 394 16.74 10.72 18.82
CA TRP A 394 17.19 10.58 17.43
C TRP A 394 18.27 9.49 17.37
N PHE A 395 18.04 8.47 16.54
CA PHE A 395 19.00 7.38 16.31
C PHE A 395 19.78 7.57 15.02
N GLY A 396 19.16 8.16 13.99
CA GLY A 396 19.76 8.29 12.66
C GLY A 396 20.01 6.93 11.99
N ASN A 397 20.19 6.96 10.67
CA ASN A 397 20.47 5.76 9.86
C ASN A 397 19.46 4.62 10.13
N GLN A 398 18.20 4.95 10.44
CA GLN A 398 17.12 3.98 10.66
C GLN A 398 15.98 4.24 9.67
N HIS A 399 15.64 3.24 8.88
CA HIS A 399 14.42 3.26 8.06
C HIS A 399 13.33 2.31 8.60
N ASN A 400 13.56 1.76 9.78
CA ASN A 400 12.67 0.79 10.39
C ASN A 400 11.39 1.46 10.88
N LYS A 401 10.27 0.74 10.78
CA LYS A 401 8.99 1.14 11.35
C LYS A 401 8.48 0.00 12.19
N GLU A 402 8.63 0.15 13.50
CA GLU A 402 8.42 -0.94 14.45
C GLU A 402 7.64 -0.44 15.66
N ILE A 403 6.77 -1.28 16.18
CA ILE A 403 6.12 -1.10 17.47
C ILE A 403 6.25 -2.39 18.25
N VAL A 404 6.84 -2.34 19.44
CA VAL A 404 6.86 -3.46 20.38
C VAL A 404 5.96 -3.12 21.56
N VAL A 405 5.00 -3.99 21.85
CA VAL A 405 4.02 -3.83 22.95
C VAL A 405 4.31 -4.85 24.04
N ASP A 406 4.92 -4.39 25.14
CA ASP A 406 5.41 -5.23 26.23
C ASP A 406 6.14 -6.49 25.68
N SER A 407 5.90 -7.65 26.28
CA SER A 407 6.31 -8.97 25.73
C SER A 407 5.17 -9.65 24.96
N LYS A 408 4.20 -8.87 24.41
CA LYS A 408 2.94 -9.40 23.88
C LYS A 408 2.96 -9.56 22.36
N TYR A 409 3.40 -8.53 21.63
CA TYR A 409 3.55 -8.59 20.17
C TYR A 409 4.46 -7.49 19.64
N HIS A 410 4.96 -7.72 18.43
CA HIS A 410 5.75 -6.79 17.64
C HIS A 410 5.04 -6.52 16.30
N LEU A 411 4.83 -5.25 15.96
CA LEU A 411 4.40 -4.79 14.64
C LEU A 411 5.60 -4.29 13.85
N LEU A 412 5.80 -4.79 12.63
CA LEU A 412 6.85 -4.34 11.72
C LEU A 412 6.28 -4.16 10.31
N GLY A 413 6.72 -3.14 9.58
CA GLY A 413 6.20 -2.94 8.23
C GLY A 413 6.71 -1.70 7.52
N SER A 414 5.97 -1.31 6.49
CA SER A 414 6.22 -0.11 5.69
C SER A 414 5.52 1.14 6.25
N PHE A 415 4.52 0.95 7.13
CA PHE A 415 3.70 2.03 7.68
C PHE A 415 4.50 2.99 8.59
N ASN A 416 4.52 4.27 8.23
CA ASN A 416 5.19 5.31 9.02
C ASN A 416 4.34 5.80 10.21
N TRP A 417 4.47 5.13 11.37
CA TRP A 417 3.64 5.32 12.58
C TRP A 417 3.40 6.76 13.03
N LEU A 418 4.39 7.64 12.87
CA LEU A 418 4.34 9.03 13.39
C LEU A 418 4.39 10.10 12.30
N SER A 419 4.34 9.73 11.01
CA SER A 419 4.36 10.71 9.91
C SER A 419 3.39 10.41 8.77
N TYR A 420 2.71 9.27 8.80
CA TYR A 420 1.57 8.98 7.94
C TYR A 420 0.35 8.58 8.77
N ARG A 421 -0.75 9.33 8.65
CA ARG A 421 -1.97 9.07 9.43
C ARG A 421 -2.71 7.82 8.97
N GLY A 422 -2.58 7.45 7.70
CA GLY A 422 -3.34 6.34 7.11
C GLY A 422 -4.86 6.59 7.06
N ASP A 423 -5.29 7.85 7.06
CA ASP A 423 -6.70 8.25 6.96
C ASP A 423 -7.01 9.18 5.77
N TYR A 424 -6.01 9.47 4.94
CA TYR A 424 -6.12 10.11 3.64
C TYR A 424 -5.09 9.48 2.69
N ASP A 425 -5.38 9.46 1.38
CA ASP A 425 -4.46 8.98 0.33
C ASP A 425 -3.87 7.62 0.69
N ILE A 426 -4.69 6.56 0.67
CA ILE A 426 -4.38 5.22 1.20
C ILE A 426 -3.19 4.64 0.43
N ARG A 427 -1.98 4.89 0.94
CA ARG A 427 -0.75 4.23 0.53
C ARG A 427 -0.89 2.76 0.89
N HIS A 428 -0.38 1.87 0.04
CA HIS A 428 -0.68 0.45 0.09
C HIS A 428 0.13 -0.29 1.18
N GLU A 429 0.28 0.35 2.34
CA GLU A 429 1.12 -0.05 3.45
C GLU A 429 0.73 -1.44 4.00
N SER A 430 1.74 -2.19 4.44
CA SER A 430 1.56 -3.50 5.09
C SER A 430 2.33 -3.59 6.40
N VAL A 431 1.71 -4.18 7.41
CA VAL A 431 2.33 -4.43 8.72
C VAL A 431 2.14 -5.89 9.10
N VAL A 432 3.23 -6.53 9.49
CA VAL A 432 3.25 -7.84 10.10
C VAL A 432 3.23 -7.70 11.63
N MET A 433 2.30 -8.40 12.27
CA MET A 433 2.22 -8.59 13.71
C MET A 433 2.75 -9.97 14.08
N VAL A 434 3.74 -10.01 14.96
CA VAL A 434 4.40 -11.22 15.45
C VAL A 434 4.10 -11.39 16.94
N ASN A 435 3.71 -12.60 17.34
CA ASN A 435 3.45 -12.98 18.74
C ASN A 435 4.50 -13.96 19.30
N ASP A 436 5.60 -14.16 18.60
CA ASP A 436 6.70 -15.01 19.04
C ASP A 436 7.54 -14.33 20.13
N GLU A 437 7.64 -14.96 21.29
CA GLU A 437 8.32 -14.40 22.46
C GLU A 437 9.81 -14.14 22.20
N LYS A 438 10.49 -15.05 21.49
CA LYS A 438 11.92 -14.88 21.17
C LYS A 438 12.13 -13.67 20.29
N VAL A 439 11.35 -13.52 19.22
CA VAL A 439 11.46 -12.35 18.32
C VAL A 439 11.16 -11.05 19.04
N ILE A 440 10.17 -11.04 19.93
CA ILE A 440 9.80 -9.86 20.72
C ILE A 440 10.96 -9.47 21.65
N THR A 441 11.55 -10.44 22.35
CA THR A 441 12.70 -10.23 23.25
C THR A 441 13.91 -9.72 22.48
N ASP A 442 14.32 -10.41 21.40
CA ASP A 442 15.47 -9.99 20.57
C ASP A 442 15.29 -8.56 20.01
N THR A 443 14.06 -8.21 19.59
CA THR A 443 13.74 -6.87 19.08
C THR A 443 13.78 -5.82 20.20
N THR A 444 13.23 -6.16 21.37
CA THR A 444 13.25 -5.29 22.55
C THR A 444 14.68 -4.95 22.93
N GLU A 445 15.53 -5.97 23.09
CA GLU A 445 16.95 -5.81 23.41
C GLU A 445 17.68 -4.94 22.38
N TYR A 446 17.44 -5.18 21.09
CA TYR A 446 18.02 -4.38 20.02
C TYR A 446 17.65 -2.90 20.07
N ILE A 447 16.37 -2.58 20.30
CA ILE A 447 15.90 -1.19 20.34
C ILE A 447 16.40 -0.50 21.62
N GLU A 448 16.29 -1.18 22.77
CA GLU A 448 16.73 -0.63 24.06
C GLU A 448 18.24 -0.38 24.11
N GLU A 449 19.06 -1.26 23.52
CA GLU A 449 20.51 -1.06 23.46
C GLU A 449 20.90 0.25 22.75
N LYS A 450 20.10 0.68 21.76
CA LYS A 450 20.29 1.99 21.11
C LYS A 450 19.91 3.16 22.00
N PHE A 451 18.83 3.04 22.79
CA PHE A 451 18.50 4.03 23.81
C PHE A 451 19.61 4.14 24.86
N ILE A 452 20.13 3.01 25.34
CA ILE A 452 21.23 2.95 26.32
C ILE A 452 22.48 3.62 25.75
N THR A 453 22.83 3.32 24.49
CA THR A 453 23.97 3.94 23.82
C THR A 453 23.80 5.45 23.65
N ALA A 454 22.57 5.90 23.35
CA ALA A 454 22.28 7.33 23.25
C ALA A 454 22.33 8.03 24.63
N LEU A 455 21.88 7.36 25.70
CA LEU A 455 21.99 7.84 27.08
C LEU A 455 23.45 7.93 27.54
N GLU A 456 24.27 6.94 27.19
CA GLU A 456 25.71 6.93 27.49
C GLU A 456 26.44 8.08 26.79
N LYS A 457 26.08 8.38 25.54
CA LYS A 457 26.60 9.54 24.83
C LYS A 457 26.22 10.85 25.52
N GLU A 458 24.95 11.00 25.90
CA GLU A 458 24.48 12.20 26.62
C GLU A 458 25.17 12.35 27.98
N LEU A 459 25.45 11.24 28.69
CA LEU A 459 26.25 11.29 29.90
C LEU A 459 27.66 11.82 29.64
N ASN A 460 28.33 11.35 28.59
CA ASN A 460 29.65 11.88 28.24
C ASN A 460 29.61 13.38 27.95
N ASP A 461 28.53 13.87 27.33
CA ASP A 461 28.33 15.31 27.12
C ASP A 461 28.17 16.06 28.47
N PHE A 462 27.42 15.50 29.43
CA PHE A 462 27.33 16.06 30.80
C PHE A 462 28.71 16.15 31.48
N LEU A 463 29.52 15.10 31.34
CA LEU A 463 30.88 15.03 31.91
C LEU A 463 31.82 16.07 31.25
N LEU A 464 31.71 16.25 29.92
CA LEU A 464 32.55 17.17 29.15
C LEU A 464 32.19 18.65 29.36
N MET A 465 30.90 18.97 29.44
CA MET A 465 30.41 20.37 29.50
C MET A 465 30.59 21.06 30.88
N ARG A 466 31.19 20.41 31.88
CA ARG A 466 31.36 20.92 33.26
C ARG A 466 30.08 21.53 33.86
N TYR A 467 28.97 20.78 33.78
CA TYR A 467 27.71 20.93 34.54
C TYR A 467 26.92 22.26 34.44
N SER A 468 27.54 23.43 34.23
CA SER A 468 26.95 24.74 34.55
C SER A 468 25.66 25.12 33.81
N ASN A 469 25.23 24.32 32.83
CA ASN A 469 24.04 24.56 32.02
C ASN A 469 23.02 23.40 31.98
N VAL A 470 23.15 22.34 32.79
CA VAL A 470 22.19 21.21 32.79
C VAL A 470 21.16 21.36 33.91
N GLU A 471 19.88 21.40 33.56
CA GLU A 471 18.78 21.52 34.53
C GLU A 471 18.55 20.23 35.32
N GLU A 472 18.19 20.34 36.60
CA GLU A 472 17.91 19.19 37.49
C GLU A 472 16.83 18.26 36.93
N VAL A 473 15.81 18.84 36.30
CA VAL A 473 14.72 18.10 35.66
C VAL A 473 15.24 17.22 34.52
N GLN A 474 16.22 17.70 33.73
CA GLN A 474 16.83 16.92 32.66
C GLN A 474 17.59 15.72 33.22
N MET A 475 18.35 15.91 34.30
CA MET A 475 19.08 14.85 34.99
C MET A 475 18.16 13.77 35.57
N LEU A 476 17.05 14.17 36.20
CA LEU A 476 16.04 13.25 36.70
C LEU A 476 15.40 12.43 35.58
N ASN A 477 15.02 13.09 34.48
CA ASN A 477 14.40 12.43 33.35
C ASN A 477 15.38 11.47 32.66
N TRP A 478 16.66 11.83 32.57
CA TRP A 478 17.72 10.96 32.04
C TRP A 478 17.87 9.69 32.89
N MET A 479 17.96 9.83 34.21
CA MET A 479 18.04 8.67 35.12
C MET A 479 16.78 7.81 35.03
N LYS A 480 15.60 8.45 34.97
CA LYS A 480 14.33 7.75 34.81
C LYS A 480 14.29 6.92 33.52
N GLU A 481 14.71 7.50 32.41
CA GLU A 481 14.75 6.82 31.12
C GLU A 481 15.60 5.56 31.20
N LEU A 482 16.80 5.68 31.80
CA LEU A 482 17.75 4.59 31.97
C LEU A 482 17.18 3.44 32.80
N VAL A 483 16.56 3.72 33.95
CA VAL A 483 16.12 2.66 34.88
C VAL A 483 14.88 1.90 34.39
N LEU A 484 14.07 2.52 33.54
CA LEU A 484 12.83 1.93 32.99
C LEU A 484 13.05 1.03 31.75
N LEU A 485 14.25 1.03 31.19
CA LEU A 485 14.68 0.01 30.23
C LEU A 485 14.84 -1.34 30.95
N ASP A 486 14.73 -2.46 30.25
CA ASP A 486 14.90 -3.78 30.88
C ASP A 486 16.24 -4.42 30.51
N SER A 487 16.69 -4.17 29.28
CA SER A 487 17.83 -4.82 28.64
C SER A 487 19.18 -4.31 29.17
N SER A 488 20.23 -5.10 28.92
CA SER A 488 21.63 -4.73 29.20
C SER A 488 21.88 -4.18 30.60
N PHE A 489 21.32 -4.85 31.62
CA PHE A 489 21.33 -4.40 33.02
C PHE A 489 22.72 -3.93 33.49
N GLU A 490 23.77 -4.74 33.29
CA GLU A 490 25.14 -4.40 33.71
C GLU A 490 25.66 -3.09 33.08
N LYS A 491 25.40 -2.90 31.78
CA LYS A 491 25.79 -1.67 31.08
C LYS A 491 25.03 -0.47 31.64
N ARG A 492 23.71 -0.60 31.86
CA ARG A 492 22.90 0.46 32.48
C ARG A 492 23.38 0.80 33.89
N LYS A 493 23.74 -0.22 34.67
CA LYS A 493 24.26 -0.05 36.02
C LYS A 493 25.58 0.72 36.01
N GLN A 494 26.52 0.36 35.14
CA GLN A 494 27.79 1.09 34.96
C GLN A 494 27.58 2.55 34.54
N ILE A 495 26.65 2.80 33.61
CA ILE A 495 26.29 4.16 33.17
C ILE A 495 25.69 4.96 34.33
N SER A 496 24.79 4.35 35.11
CA SER A 496 24.22 4.96 36.31
C SER A 496 25.30 5.31 37.32
N ASP A 497 26.19 4.38 37.65
CA ASP A 497 27.22 4.58 38.67
C ASP A 497 28.17 5.73 38.29
N LYS A 498 28.56 5.83 37.00
CA LYS A 498 29.33 6.98 36.49
C LYS A 498 28.59 8.30 36.70
N PHE A 499 27.29 8.33 36.44
CA PHE A 499 26.47 9.52 36.64
C PHE A 499 26.32 9.89 38.12
N ILE A 500 26.20 8.90 39.01
CA ILE A 500 26.17 9.16 40.47
C ILE A 500 27.49 9.73 40.96
N THR A 501 28.63 9.17 40.54
CA THR A 501 29.96 9.73 40.85
C THR A 501 30.05 11.19 40.43
N PHE A 502 29.58 11.51 39.22
CA PHE A 502 29.53 12.88 38.74
C PHE A 502 28.67 13.81 39.62
N LEU A 503 27.49 13.36 40.07
CA LEU A 503 26.64 14.15 40.97
C LEU A 503 27.32 14.41 42.33
N LEU A 504 28.01 13.41 42.87
CA LEU A 504 28.75 13.53 44.13
C LEU A 504 29.93 14.50 44.01
N GLU A 505 30.74 14.38 42.95
CA GLU A 505 31.87 15.28 42.69
C GLU A 505 31.44 16.75 42.53
N ASN A 506 30.21 16.98 42.03
CA ASN A 506 29.63 18.31 41.84
C ASN A 506 28.70 18.74 43.00
N GLN A 507 28.71 18.01 44.13
CA GLN A 507 27.95 18.32 45.35
C GLN A 507 26.42 18.47 45.14
N LYS A 508 25.84 17.62 44.27
CA LYS A 508 24.41 17.65 43.92
C LYS A 508 23.57 16.69 44.77
N GLU A 509 23.63 16.88 46.08
CA GLU A 509 22.94 16.01 47.03
C GLU A 509 21.41 16.01 46.86
N GLU A 510 20.80 17.15 46.54
CA GLU A 510 19.35 17.27 46.34
C GLU A 510 18.88 16.45 45.12
N VAL A 511 19.58 16.58 43.99
CA VAL A 511 19.31 15.80 42.77
C VAL A 511 19.51 14.30 43.05
N LEU A 512 20.58 13.94 43.77
CA LEU A 512 20.84 12.55 44.16
C LEU A 512 19.72 11.98 45.02
N HIS A 513 19.20 12.77 45.97
CA HIS A 513 18.05 12.36 46.79
C HIS A 513 16.78 12.13 45.95
N GLN A 514 16.51 13.03 45.00
CA GLN A 514 15.35 12.90 44.11
C GLN A 514 15.50 11.67 43.18
N ILE A 515 16.70 11.37 42.69
CA ILE A 515 17.03 10.15 41.96
C ILE A 515 16.81 8.90 42.82
N ALA A 516 17.28 8.91 44.06
CA ALA A 516 17.10 7.80 44.98
C ALA A 516 15.60 7.52 45.20
N CYS A 517 14.81 8.57 45.44
CA CYS A 517 13.35 8.47 45.53
C CYS A 517 12.71 7.90 44.26
N LEU A 518 13.25 8.24 43.08
CA LEU A 518 12.82 7.70 41.81
C LEU A 518 13.08 6.19 41.73
N TRP A 519 14.29 5.74 42.10
CA TRP A 519 14.60 4.31 42.13
C TRP A 519 13.65 3.52 43.03
N ALA A 520 13.33 4.07 44.20
CA ALA A 520 12.36 3.47 45.11
C ALA A 520 10.97 3.34 44.46
N ARG A 521 10.44 4.43 43.87
CA ARG A 521 9.09 4.46 43.25
C ARG A 521 8.93 3.49 42.10
N TYR A 522 9.99 3.29 41.32
CA TYR A 522 10.00 2.42 40.13
C TYR A 522 10.57 1.03 40.39
N ASN A 523 10.79 0.66 41.67
CA ASN A 523 11.35 -0.63 42.05
C ASN A 523 12.68 -0.96 41.35
N ALA A 524 13.52 0.06 41.16
CA ALA A 524 14.85 -0.04 40.54
C ALA A 524 15.92 -0.24 41.61
N GLU A 525 15.74 -1.26 42.46
CA GLU A 525 16.54 -1.45 43.66
C GLU A 525 18.04 -1.56 43.37
N ASP A 526 18.38 -2.34 42.34
CA ASP A 526 19.76 -2.67 42.00
C ASP A 526 20.57 -1.48 41.45
N PHE A 527 19.92 -0.34 41.18
CA PHE A 527 20.60 0.87 40.70
C PHE A 527 21.27 1.68 41.80
N GLY A 528 20.91 1.51 43.07
CA GLY A 528 21.59 2.22 44.16
C GLY A 528 20.74 2.50 45.39
N VAL A 529 19.55 1.90 45.50
CA VAL A 529 18.63 2.19 46.60
C VAL A 529 19.26 1.85 47.96
N ARG A 530 19.92 0.69 48.05
CA ARG A 530 20.62 0.24 49.27
C ARG A 530 21.88 1.08 49.56
N SER A 531 22.68 1.34 48.54
CA SER A 531 23.93 2.10 48.67
C SER A 531 23.66 3.53 49.13
N TYR A 532 22.63 4.19 48.60
CA TYR A 532 22.23 5.53 49.02
C TYR A 532 21.76 5.57 50.48
N LEU A 533 20.95 4.59 50.89
CA LEU A 533 20.52 4.49 52.30
C LEU A 533 21.70 4.27 53.25
N SER A 534 22.63 3.37 52.89
CA SER A 534 23.86 3.14 53.65
C SER A 534 24.65 4.44 53.83
N GLU A 535 24.75 5.24 52.78
CA GLU A 535 25.45 6.53 52.83
C GLU A 535 24.74 7.56 53.73
N LEU A 536 23.41 7.66 53.66
CA LEU A 536 22.66 8.53 54.59
C LEU A 536 22.88 8.16 56.06
N LEU A 537 22.92 6.86 56.35
CA LEU A 537 23.16 6.35 57.70
C LEU A 537 24.59 6.62 58.18
N LYS A 538 25.59 6.46 57.30
CA LYS A 538 27.00 6.79 57.59
C LYS A 538 27.20 8.27 57.86
N GLN A 539 26.47 9.12 57.16
CA GLN A 539 26.49 10.58 57.35
C GLN A 539 25.57 11.05 58.51
N GLU A 540 24.99 10.12 59.27
CA GLU A 540 24.06 10.42 60.38
C GLU A 540 22.83 11.26 59.98
N LYS A 541 22.43 11.24 58.70
CA LYS A 541 21.23 11.90 58.17
C LYS A 541 19.97 11.07 58.47
N LEU A 542 19.72 10.79 59.75
CA LEU A 542 18.75 9.79 60.21
C LEU A 542 17.29 10.10 59.83
N ASP A 543 16.87 11.35 59.84
CA ASP A 543 15.48 11.71 59.51
C ASP A 543 15.19 11.50 58.01
N LEU A 544 16.15 11.89 57.16
CA LEU A 544 16.08 11.65 55.72
C LEU A 544 16.12 10.14 55.42
N ALA A 545 16.94 9.38 56.13
CA ALA A 545 17.00 7.92 56.00
C ALA A 545 15.67 7.25 56.37
N LYS A 546 14.98 7.70 57.44
CA LYS A 546 13.65 7.18 57.83
C LYS A 546 12.60 7.47 56.77
N GLU A 547 12.57 8.70 56.25
CA GLU A 547 11.64 9.09 55.18
C GLU A 547 11.85 8.22 53.93
N TYR A 548 13.12 8.08 53.52
CA TYR A 548 13.49 7.29 52.37
C TYR A 548 13.16 5.80 52.50
N VAL A 549 13.44 5.19 53.66
CA VAL A 549 13.07 3.80 53.95
C VAL A 549 11.56 3.60 53.92
N SER A 550 10.80 4.54 54.50
CA SER A 550 9.34 4.50 54.47
C SER A 550 8.82 4.51 53.02
N LEU A 551 9.41 5.32 52.15
CA LEU A 551 9.12 5.34 50.72
C LEU A 551 9.47 3.99 50.06
N CYS A 552 10.68 3.47 50.30
CA CYS A 552 11.12 2.18 49.75
C CYS A 552 10.15 1.04 50.12
N LEU A 553 9.74 0.95 51.38
CA LEU A 553 8.82 -0.09 51.89
C LEU A 553 7.36 0.04 51.39
N ASN A 554 7.03 1.11 50.68
CA ASN A 554 5.75 1.27 50.00
C ASN A 554 5.78 0.77 48.54
N HIS A 555 6.95 0.77 47.90
CA HIS A 555 7.09 0.48 46.47
C HIS A 555 7.91 -0.78 46.17
N ILE A 556 8.90 -1.10 47.01
CA ILE A 556 9.76 -2.26 46.87
C ILE A 556 9.19 -3.41 47.72
N PRO A 557 9.07 -4.64 47.16
CA PRO A 557 8.56 -5.79 47.90
C PRO A 557 9.36 -6.05 49.19
N THR A 558 8.66 -6.30 50.30
CA THR A 558 9.28 -6.61 51.59
C THR A 558 9.97 -7.99 51.62
N SER A 559 9.80 -8.81 50.58
CA SER A 559 10.53 -10.07 50.40
C SER A 559 12.01 -9.85 50.07
N VAL A 560 12.36 -8.65 49.64
CA VAL A 560 13.74 -8.20 49.51
C VAL A 560 14.34 -8.11 50.92
N MET A 561 15.43 -8.83 51.17
CA MET A 561 16.04 -8.88 52.50
C MET A 561 17.03 -7.71 52.70
N TRP A 562 16.47 -6.52 52.93
CA TRP A 562 17.22 -5.27 53.17
C TRP A 562 18.20 -5.37 54.34
N ASP A 563 17.80 -6.03 55.43
CA ASP A 563 18.58 -6.24 56.64
C ASP A 563 19.75 -7.23 56.45
N ARG A 564 19.78 -7.93 55.31
CA ARG A 564 20.82 -8.90 54.94
C ARG A 564 21.71 -8.42 53.81
N SER A 565 21.51 -7.19 53.34
CA SER A 565 22.37 -6.62 52.30
C SER A 565 23.76 -6.34 52.88
N PRO A 566 24.85 -6.63 52.13
CA PRO A 566 26.20 -6.34 52.59
C PRO A 566 26.41 -4.87 52.97
N GLU A 567 25.76 -3.95 52.25
CA GLU A 567 25.87 -2.51 52.42
C GLU A 567 25.20 -1.98 53.70
N LEU A 568 24.24 -2.72 54.25
CA LEU A 568 23.45 -2.35 55.44
C LEU A 568 23.73 -3.26 56.63
N LYS A 569 24.75 -4.13 56.55
CA LYS A 569 25.08 -5.13 57.57
C LYS A 569 25.25 -4.52 58.98
N ASP A 570 25.89 -3.36 59.06
CA ASP A 570 26.15 -2.67 60.33
C ASP A 570 24.91 -1.94 60.90
N TYR A 571 23.83 -1.85 60.10
CA TYR A 571 22.59 -1.17 60.45
C TYR A 571 21.38 -2.12 60.56
N LYS A 572 21.65 -3.42 60.71
CA LYS A 572 20.62 -4.47 60.74
C LYS A 572 19.52 -4.23 61.77
N ASP A 573 19.88 -3.87 62.99
CA ASP A 573 18.92 -3.66 64.08
C ASP A 573 18.03 -2.44 63.80
N TRP A 574 18.64 -1.36 63.30
CA TRP A 574 17.93 -0.15 62.89
C TRP A 574 16.93 -0.46 61.75
N MET A 575 17.34 -1.23 60.74
CA MET A 575 16.46 -1.65 59.64
C MET A 575 15.29 -2.50 60.13
N THR A 576 15.56 -3.44 61.03
CA THR A 576 14.54 -4.31 61.63
C THR A 576 13.50 -3.48 62.39
N GLU A 577 13.94 -2.47 63.15
CA GLU A 577 13.06 -1.54 63.84
C GLU A 577 12.16 -0.76 62.85
N GLN A 578 12.73 -0.21 61.78
CA GLN A 578 11.95 0.54 60.79
C GLN A 578 10.90 -0.36 60.11
N MET A 579 11.27 -1.58 59.71
CA MET A 579 10.35 -2.55 59.10
C MET A 579 9.20 -2.92 60.05
N ASN A 580 9.49 -3.19 61.32
CA ASN A 580 8.49 -3.51 62.34
C ASN A 580 7.55 -2.33 62.59
N SER A 581 8.08 -1.11 62.68
CA SER A 581 7.28 0.11 62.87
C SER A 581 6.27 0.31 61.73
N GLN A 582 6.66 0.01 60.49
CA GLN A 582 5.80 0.16 59.32
C GLN A 582 4.77 -0.97 59.20
N GLN A 583 5.10 -2.19 59.62
CA GLN A 583 4.12 -3.28 59.74
C GLN A 583 3.04 -2.95 60.79
N VAL A 584 3.44 -2.42 61.95
CA VAL A 584 2.50 -1.96 62.98
C VAL A 584 1.60 -0.82 62.47
N LYS A 585 2.16 0.13 61.71
CA LYS A 585 1.37 1.18 61.02
C LYS A 585 0.36 0.58 60.03
N LYS A 586 0.79 -0.33 59.14
CA LYS A 586 -0.09 -1.01 58.17
C LYS A 586 -1.19 -1.84 58.85
N ALA A 587 -0.89 -2.49 59.98
CA ALA A 587 -1.86 -3.24 60.78
C ALA A 587 -2.89 -2.32 61.46
N LYS A 588 -2.47 -1.19 62.02
CA LYS A 588 -3.38 -0.17 62.60
C LYS A 588 -4.32 0.43 61.55
N VAL A 589 -3.83 0.76 60.35
CA VAL A 589 -4.66 1.29 59.25
C VAL A 589 -5.69 0.24 58.77
N LYS A 590 -5.33 -1.04 58.69
CA LYS A 590 -6.29 -2.13 58.40
C LYS A 590 -7.33 -2.33 59.51
N ALA A 591 -6.95 -2.14 60.77
CA ALA A 591 -7.87 -2.23 61.91
C ALA A 591 -8.88 -1.06 61.94
N THR A 592 -8.45 0.16 61.58
CA THR A 592 -9.33 1.35 61.51
C THR A 592 -10.18 1.41 60.24
N GLY A 593 -9.78 0.73 59.15
CA GLY A 593 -10.52 0.65 57.89
C GLY A 593 -11.70 -0.35 57.86
N LYS A 594 -11.80 -1.25 58.84
CA LYS A 594 -12.99 -2.10 59.05
C LYS A 594 -14.04 -1.35 59.90
N GLY A 595 -14.60 -0.28 59.35
CA GLY A 595 -15.55 0.58 60.05
C GLY A 595 -16.60 1.18 59.12
N LYS A 596 -17.55 0.35 58.68
CA LYS A 596 -18.94 0.64 58.20
C LYS A 596 -19.34 -0.38 57.11
N GLY A 597 -19.44 -1.64 57.51
CA GLY A 597 -20.21 -2.62 56.74
C GLY A 597 -21.69 -2.26 56.83
N ARG A 598 -22.33 -2.05 55.67
CA ARG A 598 -23.80 -1.96 55.55
C ARG A 598 -24.46 -3.17 56.22
N PRO A 599 -25.62 -3.02 56.89
CA PRO A 599 -26.33 -4.16 57.43
C PRO A 599 -26.82 -5.04 56.27
N ARG A 600 -26.49 -6.33 56.33
CA ARG A 600 -27.10 -7.37 55.49
C ARG A 600 -28.59 -7.42 55.79
N VAL A 601 -29.42 -6.94 54.87
CA VAL A 601 -30.85 -7.26 54.85
C VAL A 601 -30.98 -8.64 54.20
N LYS A 602 -31.45 -9.62 54.98
CA LYS A 602 -31.97 -10.89 54.45
C LYS A 602 -33.33 -10.61 53.81
N LYS A 603 -33.45 -10.86 52.51
CA LYS A 603 -34.60 -11.52 51.89
C LYS A 603 -34.17 -12.09 50.55
#